data_AF-A0A2M8BLH7-F1
#
_entry.id   AF-A0A2M8BLH7-F1
#
_cell.length_a   1.000
_cell.length_b   1.000
_cell.length_c   1.000
_cell.angle_alpha   90.00
_cell.angle_beta   90.00
_cell.angle_gamma   90.00
#
_symmetry.space_group_name_H-M   'P 1'
#
loop_
_entity.id
_entity.type
_entity.pdbx_description
1 polymer ?
#
loop_
_entity_poly.entity_id
_entity_poly.type
_entity_poly.pdbx_seq_one_letter_code
_entity_poly.pdbx_strand_id
1 'polypeptide(L)' 'MKALQDLFSTDYGLMSVVVIGAIIAVSVGAYVVLKSKMAESAKNAGKS' A
#
# COMPACT_ATOMS: atom_id res chain seq x y z
N MET A 1 3.97 -28.63 -8.36
CA MET A 1 4.20 -27.62 -9.43
C MET A 1 2.91 -27.14 -10.10
N LYS A 2 1.85 -27.97 -10.26
CA LYS A 2 0.54 -27.51 -10.78
C LYS A 2 -0.14 -26.43 -9.94
N ALA A 3 -0.15 -26.56 -8.61
CA ALA A 3 -0.78 -25.56 -7.73
C ALA A 3 -0.11 -24.17 -7.78
N LEU A 4 1.21 -24.12 -7.95
CA LEU A 4 1.93 -22.85 -8.10
C LEU A 4 1.68 -22.24 -9.48
N GLN A 5 1.61 -23.04 -10.54
CA GLN A 5 1.27 -22.54 -11.87
C GLN A 5 -0.19 -22.08 -11.95
N ASP A 6 -1.14 -22.76 -11.31
CA ASP A 6 -2.54 -22.30 -11.24
C ASP A 6 -2.67 -20.96 -10.50
N LEU A 7 -1.89 -20.74 -9.43
CA LEU A 7 -1.84 -19.45 -8.72
C LEU A 7 -1.28 -18.28 -9.56
N PHE A 8 -0.50 -18.57 -10.60
CA PHE A 8 0.09 -17.56 -11.49
C PHE A 8 -0.46 -17.60 -12.93
N SER A 9 -1.39 -18.52 -13.22
CA SER A 9 -2.12 -18.61 -14.49
C SER A 9 -3.02 -17.38 -14.69
N THR A 10 -3.33 -17.05 -15.95
CA THR A 10 -3.93 -15.77 -16.39
C THR A 10 -5.11 -15.26 -15.55
N ASP A 11 -5.96 -16.14 -15.01
CA ASP A 11 -7.08 -15.75 -14.11
C ASP A 11 -6.63 -15.28 -12.71
N TYR A 12 -5.65 -15.97 -12.10
CA TYR A 12 -5.11 -15.60 -10.79
C TYR A 12 -4.00 -14.54 -10.89
N GLY A 13 -3.26 -14.51 -12.00
CA GLY A 13 -2.20 -13.54 -12.25
C GLY A 13 -2.75 -12.10 -12.29
N LEU A 14 -3.84 -11.86 -13.03
CA LEU A 14 -4.45 -10.53 -13.08
C LEU A 14 -5.03 -10.12 -11.72
N MET A 15 -5.69 -11.04 -11.01
CA MET A 15 -6.18 -10.81 -9.65
C MET A 15 -5.04 -10.50 -8.68
N SER A 16 -3.89 -11.18 -8.80
CA SER A 16 -2.71 -10.94 -7.97
C SER A 16 -2.14 -9.54 -8.19
N VAL A 17 -2.07 -9.06 -9.43
CA VAL A 17 -1.58 -7.71 -9.76
C VAL A 17 -2.52 -6.64 -9.19
N VAL A 18 -3.84 -6.86 -9.27
CA VAL A 18 -4.84 -5.96 -8.67
C VAL A 18 -4.68 -5.90 -7.15
N VAL A 19 -4.53 -7.03 -6.48
CA VAL A 19 -4.33 -7.09 -5.02
C VAL A 19 -3.02 -6.44 -4.60
N ILE A 20 -1.93 -6.72 -5.33
CA ILE A 20 -0.62 -6.11 -5.08
C ILE A 20 -0.73 -4.59 -5.27
N GLY A 21 -1.38 -4.12 -6.34
CA GLY A 21 -1.62 -2.70 -6.58
C GLY A 21 -2.43 -2.05 -5.46
N ALA A 22 -3.47 -2.72 -4.96
CA ALA A 22 -4.27 -2.24 -3.84
C ALA A 22 -3.47 -2.14 -2.54
N ILE A 23 -2.65 -3.14 -2.22
CA ILE A 23 -1.78 -3.12 -1.03
C ILE A 23 -0.77 -1.97 -1.13
N ILE A 24 -0.17 -1.77 -2.30
CA ILE A 24 0.78 -0.66 -2.52
C ILE A 24 0.06 0.68 -2.35
N ALA A 25 -1.12 0.86 -2.96
CA ALA A 25 -1.88 2.10 -2.87
C ALA A 25 -2.28 2.42 -1.42
N VAL A 26 -2.76 1.44 -0.66
CA VAL A 26 -3.11 1.61 0.76
C VAL A 26 -1.86 1.93 1.59
N SER A 27 -0.76 1.24 1.37
CA SER A 27 0.50 1.46 2.10
C SER A 27 1.07 2.86 1.86
N VAL A 28 1.07 3.31 0.60
CA VAL A 28 1.51 4.66 0.23
C VAL A 28 0.55 5.70 0.81
N GLY A 29 -0.76 5.50 0.71
CA GLY A 29 -1.77 6.40 1.30
C GLY A 29 -1.60 6.55 2.82
N ALA A 30 -1.43 5.44 3.53
CA ALA A 30 -1.17 5.44 4.97
C ALA A 30 0.13 6.18 5.31
N TYR A 31 1.21 5.94 4.55
CA TYR A 31 2.48 6.64 4.74
C TYR A 31 2.34 8.15 4.55
N VAL A 32 1.64 8.59 3.50
CA VAL A 32 1.42 10.02 3.22
C VAL A 32 0.58 10.67 4.30
N VAL A 33 -0.50 10.02 4.76
CA VAL A 33 -1.37 10.55 5.82
C VAL A 33 -0.62 10.66 7.14
N LEU A 34 0.12 9.61 7.52
CA LEU A 34 0.92 9.61 8.75
C LEU A 34 2.02 10.67 8.70
N LYS A 35 2.73 10.79 7.57
CA LYS A 35 3.76 11.81 7.37
C LYS A 35 3.17 13.22 7.43
N SER A 36 1.99 13.44 6.83
CA SER A 36 1.30 14.73 6.88
C SER A 36 0.88 15.09 8.31
N LYS A 37 0.33 14.12 9.07
CA LYS A 37 0.00 14.33 10.48
C LYS A 37 1.22 14.59 11.35
N MET A 38 2.34 13.90 11.13
CA MET A 38 3.58 14.16 11.86
C MET A 38 4.16 15.54 11.52
N ALA A 39 4.11 15.96 10.26
CA ALA A 39 4.54 17.30 9.85
C ALA A 39 3.65 18.39 10.47
N GLU A 40 2.35 18.16 10.56
CA GLU A 40 1.40 19.06 11.22
C GLU A 40 1.63 19.14 12.73
N SER A 41 1.85 17.99 13.39
CA SER A 41 2.24 17.93 14.80
C SER A 41 3.57 18.63 15.07
N ALA A 42 4.57 18.47 14.20
CA ALA A 42 5.86 19.15 14.33
C ALA A 42 5.72 20.67 14.16
N LYS A 43 4.88 21.11 13.22
CA LYS A 43 4.58 22.53 13.00
C LYS A 43 3.84 23.15 14.19
N ASN A 44 2.94 22.40 14.84
CA ASN A 44 2.26 22.86 16.05
C ASN A 44 3.14 22.79 17.30
N ALA A 45 4.04 21.80 17.40
CA ALA A 45 4.99 21.67 18.51
C ALA A 45 6.06 22.77 18.51
N GLY A 46 6.43 23.31 17.34
CA GLY A 46 7.33 24.46 17.22
C GLY A 46 6.68 25.82 17.48
N LYS A 47 5.39 25.85 17.86
CA LYS A 47 4.63 27.09 18.11
C LYS A 47 4.36 27.34 19.60
N SER A 48 5.16 26.73 20.49
CA SER A 48 5.19 26.99 21.93
C SER A 48 6.43 27.78 22.31
#